data_AF-A0A525CXU4-F1
#
_entry.id   AF-A0A525CXU4-F1
#
_cell.length_a   1.000
_cell.length_b   1.000
_cell.length_c   1.000
_cell.angle_alpha   90.00
_cell.angle_beta   90.00
_cell.angle_gamma   90.00
#
_symmetry.space_group_name_H-M   'P 1'
#
loop_
_entity.id
_entity.type
_entity.pdbx_description
1 polymer ?
#
loop_
_entity_poly.entity_id
_entity_poly.type
_entity_poly.pdbx_seq_one_letter_code
_entity_poly.pdbx_strand_id
1 'polypeptide(L)' 'EWDNEQKRYPKMSIELTLPDDFPDKYRGAIIKAMDQCVVKKHILEPPDFDITVT' A
#
# COMPACT_ATOMS: atom_id res chain seq x y z
N GLU A 1 12.04 5.44 7.65
CA GLU A 1 12.44 6.82 7.99
C GLU A 1 12.19 7.72 6.79
N TRP A 2 11.98 9.02 7.00
CA TRP A 2 11.75 9.97 5.90
C TRP A 2 13.04 10.24 5.13
N ASP A 3 12.99 10.17 3.80
CA ASP A 3 14.08 10.56 2.92
C ASP A 3 13.99 12.07 2.68
N ASN A 4 14.90 12.83 3.32
CA ASN A 4 14.93 14.29 3.23
C ASN A 4 15.34 14.80 1.84
N GLU A 5 16.21 14.07 1.13
CA GLU A 5 16.72 14.48 -0.18
C GLU A 5 15.64 14.31 -1.25
N GLN A 6 14.97 13.14 -1.24
CA GLN A 6 13.91 12.82 -2.20
C GLN A 6 12.53 13.30 -1.75
N LYS A 7 12.42 13.86 -0.54
CA LYS A 7 11.18 14.33 0.09
C LYS A 7 10.06 13.27 0.03
N ARG A 8 10.38 12.03 0.37
CA ARG A 8 9.43 10.92 0.35
C ARG A 8 9.76 9.85 1.39
N TYR A 9 8.82 8.94 1.63
CA TYR A 9 9.13 7.71 2.34
C TYR A 9 9.69 6.67 1.37
N PRO A 10 10.85 6.06 1.64
CA PRO A 10 11.47 5.06 0.77
C PRO A 10 10.75 3.71 0.81
N LYS A 11 10.01 3.43 1.88
CA LYS A 11 9.26 2.18 2.06
C LYS A 11 7.98 2.44 2.85
N MET A 12 6.88 1.84 2.40
CA MET A 12 5.63 1.73 3.14
C MET A 12 5.44 0.27 3.56
N SER A 13 5.04 0.06 4.82
CA SER A 13 4.74 -1.27 5.36
C SER A 13 3.27 -1.32 5.75
N ILE A 14 2.59 -2.39 5.35
CA ILE A 14 1.19 -2.65 5.71
C ILE A 14 1.19 -3.99 6.44
N GLU A 15 0.72 -3.97 7.69
CA GLU A 15 0.61 -5.16 8.53
C GLU A 15 -0.87 -5.40 8.83
N LEU A 16 -1.30 -6.65 8.66
CA LEU A 16 -2.64 -7.09 9.02
C LEU A 16 -2.51 -8.15 10.11
N THR A 17 -3.04 -7.85 11.28
CA THR A 17 -3.13 -8.80 12.40
C THR A 17 -4.38 -9.65 12.24
N LEU A 18 -4.19 -10.97 12.26
CA LEU A 18 -5.28 -11.95 12.23
C LEU A 18 -5.56 -12.45 13.65
N PRO A 19 -6.81 -12.85 13.95
CA PRO A 19 -7.11 -13.58 15.18
C PRO A 19 -6.30 -14.87 15.29
N ASP A 20 -6.02 -15.32 16.52
CA ASP A 20 -5.18 -16.50 16.77
C ASP A 20 -5.75 -17.79 16.17
N ASP A 21 -7.08 -17.91 16.09
CA ASP A 21 -7.79 -19.08 15.53
C ASP A 21 -7.97 -19.01 14.01
N PHE A 22 -7.47 -17.96 13.34
CA PHE A 22 -7.70 -17.78 11.92
C PHE A 22 -6.95 -18.85 11.08
N PRO A 23 -7.60 -19.50 10.10
CA PRO A 23 -6.96 -20.62 9.39
C PRO A 23 -5.72 -20.21 8.58
N ASP A 24 -4.59 -20.82 8.91
CA ASP A 24 -3.28 -20.53 8.32
C ASP A 24 -3.23 -20.70 6.78
N LYS A 25 -4.03 -21.63 6.25
CA LYS A 25 -4.12 -21.91 4.80
C LYS A 25 -4.51 -20.68 3.96
N TYR A 26 -5.14 -19.66 4.54
CA TYR A 26 -5.56 -18.46 3.82
C TYR A 26 -4.54 -17.32 3.86
N ARG A 27 -3.47 -17.41 4.67
CA ARG A 27 -2.47 -16.33 4.78
C ARG A 27 -1.93 -15.88 3.43
N GLY A 28 -1.60 -16.83 2.54
CA GLY A 28 -1.13 -16.51 1.18
C GLY A 28 -2.18 -15.81 0.32
N ALA A 29 -3.46 -16.18 0.44
CA ALA A 29 -4.55 -15.54 -0.30
C ALA A 29 -4.80 -14.11 0.22
N ILE A 30 -4.68 -13.90 1.53
CA ILE A 30 -4.80 -12.59 2.17
C ILE A 30 -3.69 -11.64 1.72
N ILE A 31 -2.44 -12.10 1.70
CA ILE A 31 -1.30 -11.32 1.21
C ILE A 31 -1.54 -10.89 -0.24
N LYS A 32 -2.01 -11.80 -1.11
CA LYS A 32 -2.35 -11.47 -2.50
C LYS A 32 -3.47 -10.44 -2.60
N ALA A 33 -4.52 -10.58 -1.80
CA ALA A 33 -5.62 -9.61 -1.78
C ALA A 33 -5.14 -8.21 -1.34
N MET A 34 -4.28 -8.14 -0.30
CA MET A 34 -3.67 -6.90 0.15
C MET A 34 -2.76 -6.27 -0.91
N ASP A 35 -2.02 -7.10 -1.65
CA ASP A 35 -1.14 -6.67 -2.73
C ASP A 35 -1.90 -6.05 -3.91
N GLN A 36 -3.13 -6.51 -4.15
CA GLN A 36 -4.02 -6.01 -5.21
C GLN A 36 -4.84 -4.77 -4.81
N CYS A 37 -4.53 -4.13 -3.69
CA CYS A 37 -5.22 -2.92 -3.25
C CYS A 37 -5.15 -1.80 -4.30
N VAL A 38 -6.31 -1.24 -4.67
CA VAL A 38 -6.43 -0.17 -5.68
C VAL A 38 -5.63 1.08 -5.30
N VAL A 39 -5.56 1.41 -4.01
CA VAL A 39 -4.75 2.53 -3.51
C VAL A 39 -3.27 2.33 -3.83
N LYS A 40 -2.74 1.12 -3.61
CA LYS A 40 -1.35 0.79 -3.94
C LYS A 40 -1.10 0.95 -5.44
N LYS A 41 -2.05 0.52 -6.28
CA LYS A 41 -1.95 0.69 -7.73
C LYS A 41 -1.82 2.16 -8.14
N HIS A 42 -2.66 3.05 -7.60
CA HIS A 42 -2.58 4.49 -7.87
C HIS A 42 -1.28 5.13 -7.38
N ILE A 43 -0.60 4.56 -6.39
CA ILE A 43 0.71 5.07 -5.94
C ILE A 43 1.83 4.64 -6.90
N LEU A 44 1.78 3.40 -7.39
CA LEU A 44 2.78 2.85 -8.33
C LEU A 44 2.62 3.42 -9.74
N GLU A 45 1.39 3.64 -10.15
CA GLU A 45 0.98 4.26 -11.42
C GLU A 45 0.23 5.55 -11.09
N PRO A 46 0.95 6.63 -10.69
CA PRO A 46 0.31 7.88 -10.29
C PRO A 46 -0.48 8.49 -11.45
N PRO A 47 -1.74 8.90 -11.23
CA PRO A 47 -2.52 9.59 -12.24
C PRO A 47 -1.94 10.99 -12.52
N ASP A 48 -2.28 11.56 -13.67
CA ASP A 48 -2.01 12.97 -13.95
C ASP A 48 -2.77 13.86 -12.97
N PHE A 49 -2.07 14.87 -12.46
CA PHE A 49 -2.68 15.90 -11.63
C PHE A 49 -3.21 17.01 -12.52
N ASP A 50 -4.53 17.20 -12.52
CA ASP A 50 -5.15 18.37 -13.12
C ASP A 50 -5.20 19.49 -12.06
N ILE A 51 -4.48 20.58 -12.29
CA ILE A 51 -4.32 21.68 -11.32
C ILE A 51 -4.78 22.98 -11.97
N THR A 52 -5.84 23.57 -11.42
CA THR A 52 -6.41 24.84 -11.88
C THR A 52 -6.46 25.87 -10.77
N VAL A 53 -6.24 27.15 -11.10
CA VAL A 53 -6.40 28.29 -10.19
C VAL A 53 -7.57 29.13 -10.70
N THR A 54 -8.51 29.45 -9.81
CA THR A 54 -9.67 30.34 -10.08
C THR A 54 -9.45 31.73 -9.51
#